data_AF-A0A662SA92-F1
#
_entry.id   AF-A0A662SA92-F1
#
_cell.length_a   1.000
_cell.length_b   1.000
_cell.length_c   1.000
_cell.angle_alpha   90.00
_cell.angle_beta   90.00
_cell.angle_gamma   90.00
#
_symmetry.space_group_name_H-M   'P 1'
#
loop_
_entity.id
_entity.type
_entity.pdbx_description
1 polymer ?
#
loop_
_entity_poly.entity_id
_entity_poly.type
_entity_poly.pdbx_seq_one_letter_code
_entity_poly.pdbx_strand_id
1 'polypeptide(L)'
;MNILNSILAGIASGAISALLGYAKNAGENFEPKKAIQTLVIGGFVGGVAGYKGFTYTKAEEWLESIGAITLVEYIKKAIWRRLRKKKKKK
;
A
#
# COMPACT_ATOMS: atom_id res chain seq x y z
N MET A 1 17.23 -12.02 -14.08
CA MET A 1 16.69 -10.99 -13.16
C MET A 1 16.10 -11.72 -11.96
N ASN A 2 16.59 -11.46 -10.75
CA ASN A 2 16.09 -12.12 -9.54
C ASN A 2 14.69 -11.58 -9.24
N ILE A 3 13.69 -12.47 -9.14
CA ILE A 3 12.28 -12.13 -8.83
C ILE A 3 12.15 -11.24 -7.60
N LEU A 4 13.04 -11.43 -6.62
CA LEU A 4 13.14 -10.60 -5.42
C LEU A 4 13.39 -9.11 -5.74
N ASN A 5 14.26 -8.82 -6.71
CA ASN A 5 14.59 -7.45 -7.12
C ASN A 5 13.41 -6.80 -7.85
N SER A 6 12.66 -7.56 -8.65
CA SER A 6 11.46 -7.08 -9.34
C SER A 6 10.32 -6.77 -8.36
N ILE A 7 10.13 -7.59 -7.33
CA ILE A 7 9.16 -7.34 -6.27
C ILE A 7 9.54 -6.08 -5.48
N LEU A 8 10.81 -5.95 -5.08
CA LEU A 8 11.29 -4.79 -4.32
C LEU A 8 11.18 -3.49 -5.15
N ALA A 9 11.55 -3.52 -6.43
CA ALA A 9 11.38 -2.40 -7.34
C ALA A 9 9.91 -2.05 -7.55
N GLY A 10 9.04 -3.06 -7.65
CA GLY A 10 7.59 -2.90 -7.71
C GLY A 10 7.01 -2.23 -6.46
N ILE A 11 7.40 -2.68 -5.27
CA ILE A 11 6.97 -2.09 -4.00
C ILE A 11 7.43 -0.62 -3.91
N ALA A 12 8.69 -0.35 -4.23
CA ALA A 12 9.25 1.00 -4.15
C ALA A 12 8.57 1.95 -5.16
N SER A 13 8.42 1.52 -6.41
CA SER A 13 7.74 2.32 -7.44
C SER A 13 6.27 2.56 -7.11
N GLY A 14 5.53 1.53 -6.68
CA GLY A 14 4.13 1.66 -6.27
C GLY A 14 3.94 2.57 -5.06
N ALA A 15 4.84 2.51 -4.07
CA ALA A 15 4.83 3.41 -2.93
C ALA A 15 5.05 4.88 -3.34
N ILE A 16 6.02 5.13 -4.23
CA ILE A 16 6.29 6.48 -4.76
C ILE A 16 5.12 6.98 -5.61
N SER A 17 4.59 6.16 -6.51
CA SER A 17 3.44 6.52 -7.35
C SER A 17 2.21 6.86 -6.51
N ALA A 18 1.94 6.10 -5.45
CA ALA A 18 0.82 6.37 -4.55
C ALA A 18 1.04 7.65 -3.71
N LEU A 19 2.28 7.91 -3.26
CA LEU A 19 2.63 9.17 -2.61
C LEU A 19 2.46 10.38 -3.53
N LEU A 20 2.91 10.28 -4.78
CA LEU A 20 2.76 11.33 -5.78
C LEU A 20 1.28 11.56 -6.13
N GLY A 21 0.48 10.49 -6.20
CA GLY A 21 -0.97 10.57 -6.33
C GLY A 21 -1.62 11.29 -5.15
N TYR A 22 -1.20 10.98 -3.92
CA TYR A 22 -1.67 11.68 -2.71
C TYR A 22 -1.27 13.15 -2.70
N ALA A 23 -0.02 13.47 -3.07
CA ALA A 23 0.49 14.83 -3.12
C ALA A 23 -0.18 15.69 -4.20
N LYS A 24 -0.70 15.08 -5.27
CA LYS A 24 -1.46 15.78 -6.32
C LYS A 24 -2.84 16.28 -5.86
N ASN A 25 -3.38 15.78 -4.76
CA ASN A 25 -4.60 16.33 -4.15
C ASN A 25 -4.29 17.63 -3.40
N ALA A 26 -4.03 18.71 -4.14
CA ALA A 26 -3.57 20.01 -3.67
C ALA A 26 -4.64 20.85 -2.93
N GLY A 27 -5.50 20.22 -2.12
CA GLY A 27 -6.57 20.90 -1.38
C GLY A 27 -6.90 20.33 0.00
N GLU A 28 -6.35 19.17 0.39
CA GLU A 28 -6.52 18.60 1.73
C GLU A 28 -5.32 18.90 2.63
N ASN A 29 -5.57 19.19 3.91
CA ASN A 29 -4.50 19.24 4.92
C ASN A 29 -3.77 17.90 4.93
N PHE A 30 -2.43 17.94 4.89
CA PHE A 30 -1.62 16.73 4.88
C PHE A 30 -1.91 15.86 6.12
N GLU A 31 -2.66 14.78 5.94
CA GLU A 31 -2.95 13.80 6.99
C GLU A 31 -1.95 12.63 6.94
N PRO A 32 -1.04 12.49 7.93
CA PRO A 32 -0.01 11.44 7.91
C PRO A 32 -0.60 10.02 7.90
N LYS A 33 -1.79 9.84 8.50
CA LYS A 33 -2.47 8.55 8.54
C LYS A 33 -2.95 8.11 7.15
N LYS A 34 -3.45 9.04 6.34
CA LYS A 34 -3.87 8.78 4.96
C LYS A 34 -2.64 8.52 4.09
N ALA A 35 -1.59 9.33 4.21
CA ALA A 35 -0.34 9.12 3.48
C ALA A 35 0.29 7.73 3.73
N ILE A 36 0.37 7.29 4.99
CA ILE A 36 0.88 5.95 5.33
C ILE A 36 -0.02 4.84 4.77
N GLN A 37 -1.35 5.03 4.78
CA GLN A 37 -2.28 4.09 4.17
C GLN A 37 -2.04 3.96 2.66
N THR A 38 -1.96 5.10 1.97
CA THR A 38 -1.71 5.17 0.55
C THR A 38 -0.37 4.54 0.18
N LEU A 39 0.66 4.75 0.99
CA LEU A 39 1.96 4.08 0.86
C LEU A 39 1.88 2.56 0.96
N VAL A 40 1.20 2.05 1.99
CA VAL A 40 1.09 0.60 2.23
C VAL A 40 0.29 -0.08 1.11
N ILE A 41 -0.81 0.54 0.68
CA ILE A 41 -1.63 0.01 -0.42
C ILE A 41 -0.84 0.09 -1.73
N GLY A 42 -0.26 1.24 -2.05
CA GLY A 42 0.53 1.43 -3.27
C GLY A 42 1.74 0.52 -3.36
N GLY A 43 2.46 0.31 -2.26
CA GLY A 43 3.56 -0.64 -2.20
C GLY A 43 3.10 -2.09 -2.39
N PHE A 44 1.95 -2.46 -1.83
CA PHE A 44 1.38 -3.80 -2.03
C PHE A 44 0.95 -4.02 -3.49
N VAL A 45 0.23 -3.06 -4.08
CA VAL A 45 -0.19 -3.10 -5.48
C VAL A 45 1.02 -3.14 -6.42
N GLY A 46 2.01 -2.29 -6.19
CA GLY A 46 3.25 -2.26 -6.97
C GLY A 46 4.07 -3.55 -6.85
N GLY A 47 4.12 -4.16 -5.66
CA GLY A 47 4.78 -5.46 -5.46
C GLY A 47 4.10 -6.58 -6.25
N VAL A 48 2.77 -6.59 -6.28
CA VAL A 48 1.98 -7.55 -7.07
C VAL A 48 2.13 -7.28 -8.57
N ALA A 49 2.17 -6.02 -8.98
CA ALA A 49 2.46 -5.61 -10.35
C ALA A 49 3.83 -6.11 -10.80
N GLY A 50 4.88 -5.90 -10.00
CA GLY A 50 6.24 -6.36 -10.27
C GLY A 50 6.38 -7.90 -10.26
N TYR A 51 5.60 -8.60 -9.45
CA TYR A 51 5.59 -10.07 -9.43
C TYR A 51 4.89 -10.68 -10.65
N LYS A 52 3.73 -10.15 -11.03
CA LYS A 52 2.92 -10.66 -12.16
C LYS A 52 3.28 -10.06 -13.52
N GLY A 53 4.14 -9.04 -13.56
CA GLY A 53 4.39 -8.25 -14.77
C GLY A 53 3.16 -7.45 -15.22
N PHE A 54 2.28 -7.10 -14.29
CA PHE A 54 1.09 -6.30 -14.58
C PHE A 54 1.42 -4.81 -14.58
N THR A 55 0.63 -4.01 -15.30
CA THR A 55 0.61 -2.56 -15.07
C THR A 55 0.04 -2.27 -13.68
N TYR A 56 0.41 -1.14 -13.09
CA TYR A 56 -0.08 -0.75 -11.76
C TYR A 56 -1.62 -0.78 -11.68
N THR A 57 -2.29 -0.18 -12.67
CA THR A 57 -3.76 -0.15 -12.76
C THR A 57 -4.37 -1.55 -12.85
N LYS A 58 -3.80 -2.43 -13.67
CA LYS A 58 -4.29 -3.81 -13.81
C LYS A 58 -4.07 -4.63 -12.53
N ALA A 59 -2.97 -4.38 -11.83
CA ALA A 59 -2.71 -5.01 -10.53
C ALA A 59 -3.70 -4.50 -9.47
N GLU A 60 -4.00 -3.21 -9.47
CA GLU A 60 -4.99 -2.59 -8.59
C GLU A 60 -6.38 -3.18 -8.82
N GLU A 61 -6.89 -3.17 -10.05
CA GLU A 61 -8.17 -3.77 -10.43
C GLU A 61 -8.25 -5.26 -10.06
N TRP A 62 -7.16 -6.01 -10.30
CA TRP A 62 -7.11 -7.42 -9.94
C TRP A 62 -7.18 -7.60 -8.42
N LEU A 63 -6.42 -6.81 -7.66
CA LEU A 63 -6.42 -6.86 -6.20
C LEU A 63 -7.73 -6.37 -5.58
N GLU A 64 -8.41 -5.41 -6.20
CA GLU A 64 -9.76 -4.99 -5.82
C GLU A 64 -10.77 -6.11 -6.08
N SER A 65 -10.72 -6.75 -7.25
CA SER A 65 -11.67 -7.81 -7.63
C SER A 65 -11.66 -9.01 -6.68
N ILE A 66 -10.49 -9.32 -6.11
CA ILE A 66 -10.33 -10.42 -5.15
C ILE A 66 -10.44 -9.95 -3.69
N GLY A 67 -10.70 -8.65 -3.45
CA GLY A 67 -10.81 -8.07 -2.11
C GLY A 67 -9.48 -8.03 -1.32
N ALA A 68 -8.34 -8.18 -1.99
CA ALA A 68 -7.03 -8.18 -1.35
C ALA A 68 -6.67 -6.80 -0.78
N ILE A 69 -7.08 -5.70 -1.44
CA ILE A 69 -6.90 -4.35 -0.90
C ILE A 69 -7.63 -4.21 0.43
N THR A 70 -8.88 -4.65 0.50
CA THR A 70 -9.69 -4.64 1.73
C THR A 70 -9.07 -5.49 2.83
N LEU A 71 -8.52 -6.66 2.48
CA LEU A 71 -7.82 -7.53 3.42
C LEU A 71 -6.58 -6.83 4.01
N VAL A 72 -5.77 -6.17 3.17
CA VAL A 72 -4.60 -5.41 3.62
C VAL A 72 -5.00 -4.27 4.57
N GLU A 73 -6.11 -3.58 4.30
CA GLU A 73 -6.63 -2.57 5.23
C GLU A 73 -7.06 -3.15 6.58
N TYR A 74 -7.72 -4.31 6.57
CA TYR A 74 -8.12 -4.99 7.81
C TYR A 74 -6.92 -5.48 8.60
N ILE A 75 -5.90 -6.04 7.92
CA ILE A 75 -4.63 -6.43 8.55
C ILE A 75 -3.98 -5.19 9.19
N LYS A 76 -3.89 -4.07 8.47
CA LYS A 76 -3.36 -2.81 9.00
C LYS A 76 -4.13 -2.36 10.26
N LYS A 77 -5.46 -2.35 10.21
CA LYS A 77 -6.32 -1.98 11.36
C LYS A 77 -6.13 -2.95 12.53
N ALA A 78 -6.00 -4.25 12.27
CA ALA A 78 -5.76 -5.27 13.28
C ALA A 78 -4.40 -5.10 13.98
N ILE A 79 -3.33 -4.87 13.19
CA ILE A 79 -1.98 -4.58 13.70
C ILE A 79 -2.02 -3.29 14.55
N TRP A 80 -2.63 -2.23 14.04
CA TRP A 80 -2.76 -0.96 14.77
C TRP A 80 -3.50 -1.12 16.10
N ARG A 81 -4.62 -1.87 16.11
CA ARG A 81 -5.37 -2.18 17.34
C ARG A 81 -4.51 -2.95 18.34
N ARG A 82 -3.72 -3.91 17.87
CA ARG A 82 -2.81 -4.71 18.71
C ARG A 82 -1.68 -3.87 19.31
N LEU A 83 -1.07 -3.00 18.51
CA LEU A 83 -0.02 -2.07 18.97
C LEU A 83 -0.58 -1.03 19.96
N ARG A 84 -1.77 -0.48 19.69
CA ARG A 84 -2.42 0.47 20.61
C ARG A 84 -2.78 -0.16 21.96
N LYS A 85 -3.22 -1.43 21.99
CA LYS A 85 -3.47 -2.17 23.24
C LYS A 85 -2.20 -2.38 24.06
N LYS A 86 -1.04 -2.62 23.42
CA LYS A 86 0.26 -2.71 24.13
C LYS A 86 0.66 -1.37 24.75
N LYS A 87 0.41 -0.24 24.08
CA LYS A 87 0.74 1.11 24.59
C LYS A 87 -0.09 1.56 25.79
N LYS A 88 -1.29 0.99 26.02
CA LYS A 88 -2.15 1.29 27.19
C LYS A 88 -1.84 0.43 28.42
N LYS A 89 -0.97 -0.58 28.29
CA LYS A 89 -0.56 -1.51 29.38
C LYS A 89 0.84 -1.22 29.93
N LYS A 90 1.54 -0.22 29.36
CA LYS A 90 2.75 0.40 29.92
C LYS A 90 2.35 1.76 30.46
#